data_AF-M4S6M2-F1
#
_entry.id   AF-M4S6M2-F1
#
_cell.length_a   1.000
_cell.length_b   1.000
_cell.length_c   1.000
_cell.angle_alpha   90.00
_cell.angle_beta   90.00
_cell.angle_gamma   90.00
#
_symmetry.space_group_name_H-M   'P 1'
#
loop_
_entity.id
_entity.type
_entity.pdbx_description
1 polymer ?
#
loop_
_entity_poly.entity_id
_entity_poly.type
_entity_poly.pdbx_seq_one_letter_code
_entity_poly.pdbx_strand_id
1 'polypeptide(L)'
;MPDRFAPGGSPPFFSANDNHRGVCIIVPTDDQLASPVLVQRLGMALSELGLSRRKLMDWIADSFCRFDGAFVWPNGRPFILPDVDDVFTDIDNRWMSDLLRFGSRAPRQSAQRRTWPRLRLLVLALTVSRPEVARHLFR
;
A
#
# COMPACT_ATOMS: atom_id res chain seq x y z
N MET A 1 -56.27 13.54 -20.72
CA MET A 1 -56.63 12.88 -19.44
C MET A 1 -55.78 11.62 -19.33
N PRO A 2 -55.18 11.36 -18.15
CA PRO A 2 -53.88 10.70 -17.99
C PRO A 2 -53.96 9.39 -17.18
N ASP A 3 -52.89 8.58 -17.19
CA ASP A 3 -52.39 7.84 -16.02
C ASP A 3 -50.92 7.45 -16.32
N ARG A 4 -49.91 8.16 -15.82
CA ARG A 4 -49.32 8.19 -14.46
C ARG A 4 -48.35 7.03 -14.21
N PHE A 5 -47.09 7.19 -14.61
CA PHE A 5 -45.94 6.62 -13.89
C PHE A 5 -44.68 7.49 -14.10
N ALA A 6 -44.27 8.16 -13.04
CA ALA A 6 -42.91 8.65 -12.79
C ALA A 6 -42.69 8.55 -11.27
N PRO A 7 -41.46 8.65 -10.72
CA PRO A 7 -40.14 8.26 -11.21
C PRO A 7 -39.42 7.34 -10.16
N GLY A 8 -38.26 6.76 -10.47
CA GLY A 8 -37.35 6.25 -9.44
C GLY A 8 -36.79 4.85 -9.66
N GLY A 9 -35.48 4.78 -9.78
CA GLY A 9 -34.72 3.53 -9.87
C GLY A 9 -33.24 3.83 -10.01
N SER A 10 -32.64 4.42 -8.97
CA SER A 10 -31.18 4.50 -8.83
C SER A 10 -30.56 3.12 -9.05
N PRO A 11 -29.42 2.98 -9.74
CA PRO A 11 -28.60 1.80 -9.53
C PRO A 11 -28.08 1.84 -8.08
N PRO A 12 -28.31 0.80 -7.26
CA PRO A 12 -27.64 0.66 -5.98
C PRO A 12 -26.18 0.22 -6.22
N PHE A 13 -25.37 0.26 -5.16
CA PHE A 13 -23.96 -0.16 -5.08
C PHE A 13 -22.92 0.92 -5.40
N PHE A 14 -22.87 1.98 -4.59
CA PHE A 14 -21.73 2.27 -3.69
C PHE A 14 -22.17 3.30 -2.63
N SER A 15 -23.18 2.93 -1.82
CA SER A 15 -23.39 3.50 -0.47
C SER A 15 -22.87 2.49 0.54
N ALA A 16 -21.55 2.49 0.73
CA ALA A 16 -20.81 1.84 1.80
C ALA A 16 -19.35 2.27 1.58
N ASN A 17 -18.85 3.40 2.08
CA ASN A 17 -18.90 3.85 3.45
C ASN A 17 -18.54 5.35 3.45
N ASP A 18 -19.53 6.24 3.42
CA ASP A 18 -19.35 7.70 3.61
C ASP A 18 -19.02 8.07 5.08
N ASN A 19 -18.51 7.09 5.83
CA ASN A 19 -18.31 7.12 7.28
C ASN A 19 -16.84 7.07 7.69
N HIS A 20 -15.89 7.08 6.76
CA HIS A 20 -14.50 7.36 7.12
C HIS A 20 -14.32 8.87 7.35
N ARG A 21 -14.79 9.38 8.50
CA ARG A 21 -14.21 10.58 9.12
C ARG A 21 -12.78 10.31 9.65
N GLY A 22 -12.09 9.34 9.05
CA GLY A 22 -10.79 8.82 9.44
C GLY A 22 -9.69 9.32 8.50
N VAL A 23 -8.45 8.97 8.82
CA VAL A 23 -7.28 9.37 8.04
C VAL A 23 -7.31 8.68 6.67
N CYS A 24 -7.24 9.47 5.60
CA CYS A 24 -7.05 8.97 4.24
C CYS A 24 -5.57 8.90 3.89
N ILE A 25 -5.08 7.73 3.50
CA ILE A 25 -3.71 7.53 3.01
C ILE A 25 -3.72 7.42 1.49
N ILE A 26 -2.96 8.31 0.85
CA ILE A 26 -2.80 8.31 -0.61
C ILE A 26 -1.86 7.17 -1.02
N VAL A 27 -2.33 6.34 -1.94
CA VAL A 27 -1.56 5.21 -2.48
C VAL A 27 -0.48 5.71 -3.43
N PRO A 28 0.77 5.22 -3.30
CA PRO A 28 1.84 5.61 -4.22
C PRO A 28 1.55 5.19 -5.67
N THR A 29 1.85 6.11 -6.59
CA THR A 29 1.73 5.87 -8.03
C THR A 29 2.79 4.90 -8.53
N ASP A 30 2.54 4.30 -9.68
CA ASP A 30 3.49 3.41 -10.34
C ASP A 30 4.82 4.12 -10.64
N ASP A 31 4.79 5.40 -11.04
CA ASP A 31 6.00 6.20 -11.27
C ASP A 31 6.83 6.40 -9.99
N GLN A 32 6.15 6.63 -8.85
CA GLN A 32 6.83 6.72 -7.56
C GLN A 32 7.46 5.36 -7.19
N LEU A 33 6.75 4.26 -7.41
CA LEU A 33 7.24 2.91 -7.11
C LEU A 33 8.37 2.46 -8.03
N ALA A 34 8.45 3.00 -9.24
CA ALA A 34 9.55 2.74 -10.17
C ALA A 34 10.87 3.37 -9.70
N SER A 35 10.83 4.38 -8.84
CA SER A 35 12.00 5.15 -8.41
C SER A 35 13.00 4.29 -7.61
N PRO A 36 14.27 4.20 -8.04
CA PRO A 36 15.33 3.54 -7.28
C PRO A 36 15.54 4.16 -5.89
N VAL A 37 15.33 5.47 -5.76
CA VAL A 37 15.49 6.20 -4.48
C VAL A 37 14.43 5.76 -3.48
N LEU A 38 13.17 5.62 -3.91
CA LEU A 38 12.09 5.12 -3.05
C LEU A 38 12.41 3.70 -2.58
N VAL A 39 12.83 2.83 -3.49
CA VAL A 39 13.18 1.43 -3.15
C VAL A 39 14.33 1.37 -2.15
N GLN A 40 15.36 2.20 -2.32
CA GLN A 40 16.49 2.26 -1.40
C GLN A 40 16.04 2.67 0.00
N ARG A 41 15.29 3.76 0.11
CA ARG A 41 14.81 4.30 1.39
C ARG A 41 13.83 3.36 2.06
N LEU A 42 13.01 2.67 1.29
CA LEU A 42 12.14 1.62 1.78
C LEU A 42 12.99 0.49 2.39
N GLY A 43 14.04 0.05 1.71
CA GLY A 43 14.99 -0.95 2.23
C GLY A 43 15.66 -0.49 3.53
N MET A 44 16.06 0.79 3.64
CA MET A 44 16.60 1.38 4.87
C MET A 44 15.58 1.33 6.01
N ALA A 45 14.39 1.90 5.78
CA ALA A 45 13.31 1.98 6.77
C ALA A 45 12.88 0.60 7.30
N LEU A 46 12.79 -0.40 6.41
CA LEU A 46 12.43 -1.76 6.80
C LEU A 46 13.56 -2.46 7.55
N SER A 47 14.83 -2.20 7.19
CA SER A 47 15.98 -2.77 7.89
C SER A 47 16.11 -2.23 9.32
N GLU A 48 15.76 -0.97 9.54
CA GLU A 48 15.73 -0.33 10.87
C GLU A 48 14.69 -0.95 11.82
N LEU A 49 13.67 -1.64 11.29
CA LEU A 49 12.72 -2.37 12.13
C LEU A 49 13.36 -3.57 12.84
N GLY A 50 14.50 -4.09 12.33
CA GLY A 50 15.20 -5.23 12.91
C GLY A 50 14.36 -6.53 12.91
N LEU A 51 13.30 -6.59 12.10
CA LEU A 51 12.38 -7.73 12.06
C LEU A 51 12.92 -8.83 11.13
N SER A 52 12.66 -10.08 11.51
CA SER A 52 12.86 -11.21 10.59
C SER A 52 11.85 -11.13 9.45
N ARG A 53 12.13 -11.76 8.31
CA ARG A 53 11.23 -11.80 7.15
C ARG A 53 9.79 -12.20 7.50
N ARG A 54 9.64 -13.24 8.32
CA ARG A 54 8.34 -13.73 8.77
C ARG A 54 7.62 -12.70 9.66
N LYS A 55 8.34 -12.11 10.62
CA LYS A 55 7.79 -11.04 11.45
C LYS A 55 7.44 -9.79 10.64
N LEU A 56 8.13 -9.53 9.54
CA LEU A 56 7.80 -8.43 8.65
C LEU A 56 6.45 -8.65 7.96
N MET A 57 6.16 -9.88 7.54
CA MET A 57 4.86 -10.27 6.98
C MET A 57 3.74 -10.10 8.00
N ASP A 58 3.94 -10.64 9.21
CA ASP A 58 3.00 -10.49 10.32
C ASP A 58 2.76 -8.99 10.64
N TRP A 59 3.83 -8.19 10.62
CA TRP A 59 3.76 -6.75 10.85
C TRP A 59 2.99 -6.00 9.75
N ILE A 60 3.12 -6.38 8.48
CA ILE A 60 2.34 -5.78 7.38
C ILE A 60 0.85 -6.05 7.61
N ALA A 61 0.48 -7.32 7.87
CA ALA A 61 -0.90 -7.72 8.10
C ALA A 61 -1.49 -7.02 9.34
N ASP A 62 -0.74 -6.98 10.44
CA ASP A 62 -1.15 -6.32 11.68
C ASP A 62 -1.31 -4.80 11.50
N SER A 63 -0.42 -4.16 10.72
CA SER A 63 -0.52 -2.74 10.37
C SER A 63 -1.87 -2.44 9.71
N PHE A 64 -2.27 -3.26 8.73
CA PHE A 64 -3.54 -3.06 8.02
C PHE A 64 -4.76 -3.42 8.85
N CYS A 65 -4.69 -4.48 9.65
CA CYS A 65 -5.78 -4.90 10.53
C CYS A 65 -6.12 -3.83 11.58
N ARG A 66 -5.11 -3.10 12.06
CA ARG A 66 -5.27 -2.03 13.06
C ARG A 66 -5.60 -0.66 12.46
N PHE A 67 -5.55 -0.52 11.13
CA PHE A 67 -5.76 0.76 10.48
C PHE A 67 -7.25 1.10 10.36
N ASP A 68 -7.69 2.09 11.12
CA ASP A 68 -9.04 2.64 11.02
C ASP A 68 -9.08 3.85 10.07
N GLY A 69 -8.98 3.56 8.76
CA GLY A 69 -8.94 4.58 7.72
C GLY A 69 -9.15 4.00 6.32
N ALA A 70 -8.89 4.82 5.30
CA ALA A 70 -9.08 4.43 3.91
C ALA A 70 -7.82 4.65 3.07
N PHE A 71 -7.55 3.72 2.16
CA PHE A 71 -6.56 3.89 1.11
C PHE A 71 -7.24 4.41 -0.15
N VAL A 72 -6.69 5.48 -0.70
CA VAL A 72 -7.25 6.14 -1.89
C VAL A 72 -6.16 6.37 -2.94
N TRP A 73 -6.49 6.11 -4.19
CA TRP A 73 -5.67 6.51 -5.31
C TRP A 73 -5.61 8.04 -5.42
N PRO A 74 -4.58 8.63 -6.04
CA PRO A 74 -4.48 10.08 -6.22
C PRO A 74 -5.65 10.72 -6.99
N ASN A 75 -6.38 9.93 -7.79
CA ASN A 75 -7.59 10.36 -8.49
C ASN A 75 -8.86 10.29 -7.63
N GLY A 76 -8.74 10.02 -6.33
CA GLY A 76 -9.85 9.91 -5.38
C GLY A 76 -10.58 8.57 -5.39
N ARG A 77 -10.20 7.61 -6.25
CA ARG A 77 -10.83 6.29 -6.26
C ARG A 77 -10.37 5.46 -5.05
N PRO A 78 -11.26 4.66 -4.42
CA PRO A 78 -10.86 3.77 -3.35
C PRO A 78 -9.85 2.73 -3.87
N PHE A 79 -8.84 2.44 -3.05
CA PHE A 79 -7.92 1.34 -3.28
C PHE A 79 -8.33 0.16 -2.40
N ILE A 80 -8.67 -0.95 -3.04
CA ILE A 80 -8.97 -2.20 -2.34
C ILE A 80 -7.64 -2.87 -2.01
N LEU A 81 -7.38 -3.04 -0.73
CA LEU A 81 -6.19 -3.71 -0.24
C LEU A 81 -6.25 -5.20 -0.66
N PRO A 82 -5.27 -5.69 -1.45
CA PRO A 82 -5.18 -7.12 -1.76
C PRO A 82 -4.76 -7.90 -0.52
N ASP A 83 -5.00 -9.22 -0.53
CA ASP A 83 -4.46 -10.10 0.51
C ASP A 83 -2.92 -10.05 0.48
N VAL A 84 -2.33 -9.99 1.67
CA VAL A 84 -0.88 -9.94 1.84
C VAL A 84 -0.25 -11.24 1.32
N ASP A 85 -0.86 -12.39 1.58
CA ASP A 85 -0.33 -13.68 1.15
C ASP A 85 -0.39 -13.84 -0.38
N ASP A 86 -1.40 -13.26 -1.03
CA ASP A 86 -1.52 -13.24 -2.50
C ASP A 86 -0.47 -12.35 -3.19
N VAL A 87 -0.01 -11.29 -2.51
CA VAL A 87 1.01 -10.38 -3.05
C VAL A 87 2.41 -10.92 -2.81
N PHE A 88 2.62 -11.63 -1.71
CA PHE A 88 3.90 -12.20 -1.30
C PHE A 88 3.91 -13.73 -1.44
N THR A 89 3.78 -14.21 -2.68
CA THR A 89 3.72 -15.65 -3.00
C THR A 89 5.08 -16.38 -2.92
N ASP A 90 6.16 -15.67 -2.64
CA ASP A 90 7.50 -16.25 -2.57
C ASP A 90 7.66 -17.07 -1.28
N ILE A 91 7.68 -18.41 -1.40
CA ILE A 91 7.78 -19.37 -0.29
C ILE A 91 8.91 -19.03 0.71
N ASP A 92 10.04 -18.54 0.20
CA ASP A 92 11.20 -18.16 1.02
C ASP A 92 11.28 -16.67 1.34
N ASN A 93 10.35 -15.84 0.87
CA ASN A 93 10.44 -14.38 0.95
C ASN A 93 11.80 -13.84 0.47
N ARG A 94 12.38 -14.49 -0.56
CA ARG A 94 13.73 -14.19 -1.05
C ARG A 94 13.80 -12.75 -1.59
N TRP A 95 12.73 -12.32 -2.24
CA TRP A 95 12.55 -10.94 -2.69
C TRP A 95 12.65 -9.92 -1.54
N MET A 96 12.12 -10.26 -0.36
CA MET A 96 12.22 -9.39 0.82
C MET A 96 13.68 -9.23 1.28
N SER A 97 14.45 -10.32 1.29
CA SER A 97 15.89 -10.25 1.60
C SER A 97 16.62 -9.31 0.64
N ASP A 98 16.32 -9.40 -0.66
CA ASP A 98 16.95 -8.54 -1.67
C ASP A 98 16.53 -7.08 -1.50
N LEU A 99 15.28 -6.82 -1.12
CA LEU A 99 14.82 -5.47 -0.78
C LEU A 99 15.58 -4.89 0.42
N LEU A 100 15.73 -5.64 1.51
CA LEU A 100 16.44 -5.18 2.71
C LEU A 100 17.92 -4.87 2.41
N ARG A 101 18.55 -5.61 1.50
CA ARG A 101 19.91 -5.31 1.02
C ARG A 101 20.02 -3.96 0.33
N PHE A 102 18.92 -3.44 -0.24
CA PHE A 102 18.93 -2.09 -0.79
C PHE A 102 19.09 -1.00 0.27
N GLY A 103 18.83 -1.31 1.55
CA GLY A 103 19.10 -0.40 2.65
C GLY A 103 20.57 0.00 2.77
N SER A 104 21.49 -0.93 2.51
CA SER A 104 22.93 -0.67 2.54
C SER A 104 23.54 -0.41 1.16
N ARG A 105 22.85 -0.76 0.08
CA ARG A 105 23.34 -0.60 -1.30
C ARG A 105 22.24 -0.07 -2.21
N ALA A 106 22.44 1.11 -2.79
CA ALA A 106 21.48 1.68 -3.74
C ALA A 106 21.19 0.72 -4.92
N PRO A 107 19.91 0.51 -5.29
CA PRO A 107 19.55 -0.21 -6.50
C PRO A 107 20.00 0.60 -7.72
N ARG A 108 20.60 -0.09 -8.70
CA ARG A 108 21.08 0.52 -9.95
C ARG A 108 20.01 0.64 -11.03
N GLN A 109 18.90 -0.10 -10.86
CA GLN A 109 17.82 -0.22 -11.83
C GLN A 109 16.51 0.16 -11.16
N SER A 110 15.59 0.70 -11.97
CA SER A 110 14.21 0.93 -11.56
C SER A 110 13.53 -0.38 -11.15
N ALA A 111 12.56 -0.28 -10.24
CA ALA A 111 11.79 -1.43 -9.81
C ALA A 111 11.02 -2.04 -10.99
N GLN A 112 11.05 -3.37 -11.09
CA GLN A 112 10.31 -4.10 -12.12
C GLN A 112 8.80 -4.03 -11.82
N ARG A 113 7.96 -3.91 -12.85
CA ARG A 113 6.49 -3.77 -12.68
C ARG A 113 5.86 -4.86 -11.81
N ARG A 114 6.33 -6.09 -11.92
CA ARG A 114 5.88 -7.23 -11.11
C ARG A 114 6.09 -7.07 -9.60
N THR A 115 7.00 -6.18 -9.19
CA THR A 115 7.30 -5.95 -7.76
C THR A 115 6.53 -4.76 -7.18
N TRP A 116 5.84 -3.97 -8.02
CA TRP A 116 5.11 -2.79 -7.56
C TRP A 116 4.01 -3.10 -6.55
N PRO A 117 3.20 -4.17 -6.66
CA PRO A 117 2.22 -4.51 -5.63
C PRO A 117 2.86 -4.72 -4.25
N ARG A 118 4.00 -5.41 -4.19
CA ARG A 118 4.75 -5.66 -2.94
C ARG A 118 5.28 -4.37 -2.35
N LEU A 119 5.92 -3.52 -3.18
CA LEU A 119 6.45 -2.22 -2.76
C LEU A 119 5.33 -1.31 -2.25
N ARG A 120 4.18 -1.30 -2.92
CA ARG A 120 3.00 -0.53 -2.53
C ARG A 120 2.51 -0.93 -1.14
N LEU A 121 2.34 -2.23 -0.88
CA LEU A 121 1.94 -2.71 0.45
C LEU A 121 2.93 -2.28 1.53
N LEU A 122 4.22 -2.39 1.28
CA LEU A 122 5.24 -1.99 2.25
C LEU A 122 5.22 -0.49 2.56
N VAL A 123 5.07 0.34 1.53
CA VAL A 123 4.93 1.79 1.71
C VAL A 123 3.66 2.13 2.50
N LEU A 124 2.54 1.48 2.18
CA LEU A 124 1.28 1.70 2.91
C LEU A 124 1.41 1.26 4.37
N ALA A 125 1.98 0.07 4.63
CA ALA A 125 2.21 -0.42 5.98
C ALA A 125 3.10 0.52 6.80
N LEU A 126 4.18 1.06 6.21
CA LEU A 126 5.00 2.09 6.84
C LEU A 126 4.22 3.38 7.08
N THR A 127 3.37 3.79 6.14
CA THR A 127 2.60 5.04 6.27
C THR A 127 1.57 4.95 7.40
N VAL A 128 0.97 3.76 7.60
CA VAL A 128 0.07 3.48 8.72
C VAL A 128 0.84 3.43 10.03
N SER A 129 1.88 2.60 10.11
CA SER A 129 2.53 2.26 11.38
C SER A 129 3.58 3.26 11.84
N ARG A 130 4.22 3.96 10.90
CA ARG A 130 5.33 4.91 11.15
C ARG A 130 5.26 6.09 10.17
N PRO A 131 4.22 6.94 10.25
CA PRO A 131 4.01 8.05 9.31
C PRO A 131 5.19 9.04 9.29
N GLU A 132 5.92 9.19 10.40
CA GLU A 132 7.14 9.98 10.48
C GLU A 132 8.26 9.47 9.56
N VAL A 133 8.43 8.15 9.46
CA VAL A 133 9.41 7.53 8.55
C VAL A 133 8.92 7.61 7.11
N ALA A 134 7.63 7.35 6.88
CA ALA A 134 7.03 7.35 5.55
C ALA A 134 7.17 8.70 4.81
N ARG A 135 7.12 9.83 5.54
CA ARG A 135 7.34 11.17 4.98
C ARG A 135 8.69 11.32 4.28
N HIS A 136 9.70 10.58 4.71
CA HIS A 136 11.04 10.64 4.13
C HIS A 136 11.21 9.76 2.88
N LEU A 137 10.27 8.87 2.58
CA LEU A 137 10.36 7.98 1.41
C LEU A 137 10.30 8.77 0.09
N PHE A 138 9.47 9.82 0.03
CA PHE A 138 9.19 10.60 -1.19
C PHE A 138 9.97 11.92 -1.32
N ARG A 139 10.88 12.23 -0.39
CA ARG A 139 11.62 13.51 -0.37
C ARG A 139 12.68 13.65 -1.46
#